data_AF-K9V9R8-F1
#
_entry.id   AF-K9V9R8-F1
#
_cell.length_a   1.000
_cell.length_b   1.000
_cell.length_c   1.000
_cell.angle_alpha   90.00
_cell.angle_beta   90.00
_cell.angle_gamma   90.00
#
_symmetry.space_group_name_H-M   'P 1'
#
loop_
_entity.id
_entity.type
_entity.pdbx_description
1 polymer ?
#
loop_
_entity_poly.entity_id
_entity_poly.type
_entity_poly.pdbx_seq_one_letter_code
_entity_poly.pdbx_strand_id
1 'polypeptide(L)'
;MLGQIANKAASTSRYFRYEVVGLHQNEETDRTDYQLRSSASTFVVVPYNRMNAEMQRINRMGGKIVAIEPLHTETQSENDANN
;
A
#
# COMPACT_ATOMS: atom_id res chain seq x y z
N MET A 1 23.81 -21.95 15.50
CA MET A 1 22.91 -20.79 15.31
C MET A 1 22.71 -20.61 13.81
N LEU A 2 21.71 -21.29 13.24
CA LEU A 2 21.29 -21.14 11.85
C LEU A 2 20.32 -19.97 11.75
N GLY A 3 20.55 -19.04 10.81
CA GLY A 3 19.59 -17.97 10.55
C GLY A 3 20.12 -16.78 9.77
N GLN A 4 21.06 -16.99 8.84
CA GLN A 4 21.46 -15.93 7.89
C GLN A 4 20.81 -16.20 6.54
N ILE A 5 19.51 -15.95 6.44
CA ILE A 5 18.80 -15.83 5.15
C ILE A 5 18.71 -14.34 4.81
N ALA A 6 19.86 -13.74 4.51
CA ALA A 6 19.87 -12.44 3.87
C ALA A 6 19.61 -12.64 2.38
N ASN A 7 18.36 -12.95 2.01
CA ASN A 7 17.91 -12.80 0.62
C ASN A 7 17.81 -11.29 0.33
N LYS A 8 18.96 -10.71 0.03
CA LYS A 8 19.18 -9.29 -0.26
C LYS A 8 18.80 -8.95 -1.71
N ALA A 9 17.85 -9.67 -2.31
CA ALA A 9 17.34 -9.42 -3.67
C ALA A 9 15.89 -8.89 -3.69
N ALA A 10 15.16 -8.93 -2.57
CA ALA A 10 13.73 -8.58 -2.53
C ALA A 10 13.40 -7.20 -1.89
N SER A 11 14.42 -6.42 -1.53
CA SER A 11 14.26 -5.09 -0.90
C SER A 11 14.31 -3.93 -1.90
N THR A 12 14.49 -4.21 -3.19
CA THR A 12 14.47 -3.22 -4.28
C THR A 12 13.02 -2.78 -4.54
N SER A 13 12.72 -1.54 -4.16
CA SER A 13 11.64 -0.71 -4.70
C SER A 13 10.26 -1.35 -4.90
N ARG A 14 9.81 -2.20 -3.97
CA ARG A 14 8.44 -2.74 -4.02
C ARG A 14 7.45 -1.64 -3.67
N TYR A 15 6.53 -1.36 -4.58
CA TYR A 15 5.41 -0.45 -4.36
C TYR A 15 4.14 -1.24 -4.15
N PHE A 16 3.26 -0.69 -3.31
CA PHE A 16 1.97 -1.27 -2.99
C PHE A 16 0.87 -0.22 -3.17
N ARG A 17 -0.27 -0.63 -3.71
CA ARG A 17 -1.47 0.19 -3.80
C ARG A 17 -2.38 -0.13 -2.64
N TYR A 18 -2.72 0.88 -1.87
CA TYR A 18 -3.59 0.80 -0.71
C TYR A 18 -4.94 1.39 -1.10
N GLU A 19 -6.02 0.65 -0.90
CA GLU A 19 -7.37 1.18 -0.97
C GLU A 19 -7.80 1.58 0.44
N VAL A 20 -8.14 2.86 0.62
CA VAL A 20 -8.47 3.44 1.93
C VAL A 20 -9.84 4.09 1.86
N VAL A 21 -10.70 3.81 2.84
CA VAL A 21 -12.02 4.42 2.99
C VAL A 21 -12.12 5.17 4.31
N GLY A 22 -13.08 6.08 4.44
CA GLY A 22 -13.38 6.73 5.71
C GLY A 22 -12.26 7.63 6.24
N LEU A 23 -11.39 8.15 5.37
CA LEU A 23 -10.48 9.23 5.75
C LEU A 23 -11.31 10.41 6.27
N HIS A 24 -11.10 10.80 7.53
CA HIS A 24 -11.84 11.89 8.14
C HIS A 24 -11.57 13.16 7.33
N GLN A 25 -12.63 13.86 6.90
CA GLN A 25 -12.50 15.16 6.27
C GLN A 25 -11.85 16.09 7.30
N ASN A 26 -10.63 16.53 7.03
CA ASN A 26 -9.94 17.54 7.82
C ASN A 26 -10.16 18.91 7.15
N GLU A 27 -10.01 19.99 7.90
CA GLU A 27 -10.26 21.39 7.48
C GLU A 27 -9.46 21.82 6.21
N GLU A 28 -8.44 21.05 5.83
CA GLU A 28 -7.65 21.27 4.60
C GLU A 28 -8.37 20.78 3.33
N THR A 29 -9.15 19.68 3.42
CA THR A 29 -9.98 19.17 2.30
C THR A 29 -11.30 19.93 2.18
N ASP A 30 -11.79 20.51 3.28
CA ASP A 30 -12.99 21.36 3.35
C ASP A 30 -12.87 22.64 2.49
N ARG A 31 -11.64 23.05 2.14
CA ARG A 31 -11.38 24.16 1.20
C ARG A 31 -11.64 23.79 -0.27
N THR A 32 -11.90 22.53 -0.55
CA THR A 32 -12.27 22.07 -1.90
C THR A 32 -13.76 21.81 -1.91
N ASP A 33 -14.53 22.74 -2.51
CA ASP A 33 -16.00 22.79 -2.61
C ASP A 33 -16.64 21.61 -3.39
N TYR A 34 -15.92 20.50 -3.53
CA TYR A 34 -16.44 19.27 -4.12
C TYR A 34 -16.73 18.27 -3.00
N GLN A 35 -18.02 17.98 -2.81
CA GLN A 35 -18.49 16.93 -1.92
C GLN A 35 -17.81 15.61 -2.31
N LEU A 36 -16.76 15.22 -1.57
CA LEU A 36 -16.24 13.86 -1.64
C LEU A 36 -17.38 12.95 -1.14
N ARG A 37 -18.05 12.30 -2.09
CA ARG A 37 -19.14 11.35 -1.83
C ARG A 37 -18.67 10.40 -0.74
N SER A 38 -19.48 10.19 0.30
CA SER A 38 -19.14 9.43 1.52
C SER A 38 -18.69 7.97 1.29
N SER A 39 -18.67 7.51 0.04
CA SER A 39 -18.35 6.17 -0.44
C SER A 39 -17.11 6.11 -1.35
N ALA A 40 -16.38 7.22 -1.55
CA ALA A 40 -15.20 7.22 -2.40
C ALA A 40 -14.00 6.56 -1.69
N SER A 41 -13.49 5.46 -2.25
CA SER A 41 -12.20 4.88 -1.87
C SER A 41 -11.05 5.75 -2.40
N THR A 42 -10.07 6.03 -1.55
CA THR A 42 -8.81 6.70 -1.92
C THR A 42 -7.74 5.64 -2.17
N PHE A 43 -7.06 5.75 -3.31
CA PHE A 43 -5.96 4.87 -3.67
C PHE A 43 -4.62 5.57 -3.40
N VAL A 44 -3.77 4.95 -2.58
CA VAL A 44 -2.46 5.49 -2.21
C VAL A 44 -1.37 4.51 -2.62
N VAL A 45 -0.36 4.98 -3.36
CA VAL A 45 0.81 4.18 -3.71
C VAL A 45 1.88 4.37 -2.65
N VAL A 46 2.26 3.28 -1.99
CA VAL A 46 3.16 3.26 -0.84
C VAL A 46 4.40 2.43 -1.16
N PRO A 47 5.62 3.00 -1.06
CA PRO A 47 6.84 2.22 -1.18
C PRO A 47 7.07 1.39 0.08
N TYR A 48 7.68 0.21 -0.07
CA TYR A 48 7.88 -0.77 1.01
C TYR A 48 8.53 -0.16 2.26
N ASN A 49 9.55 0.70 2.09
CA ASN A 49 10.26 1.35 3.18
C ASN A 49 9.39 2.32 4.01
N ARG A 50 8.25 2.78 3.47
CA ARG A 50 7.33 3.69 4.16
C ARG A 50 6.01 3.06 4.57
N MET A 51 5.81 1.76 4.32
CA MET A 51 4.55 1.07 4.65
C MET A 51 4.13 1.30 6.10
N ASN A 52 5.02 1.12 7.07
CA ASN A 52 4.69 1.32 8.48
C ASN A 52 4.29 2.77 8.80
N ALA A 53 4.99 3.74 8.23
CA ALA A 53 4.69 5.16 8.44
C ALA A 53 3.33 5.53 7.85
N GLU A 54 3.03 5.07 6.64
CA GLU A 54 1.73 5.36 6.01
C GLU A 54 0.56 4.63 6.68
N MET A 55 0.75 3.39 7.13
CA MET A 55 -0.26 2.69 7.93
C MET A 55 -0.63 3.51 9.18
N GLN A 56 0.37 4.02 9.91
CA GLN A 56 0.14 4.84 11.10
C GLN A 56 -0.53 6.17 10.76
N ARG A 57 -0.14 6.81 9.65
CA ARG A 57 -0.75 8.06 9.18
C ARG A 57 -2.21 7.85 8.81
N ILE A 58 -2.53 6.80 8.06
CA ILE A 58 -3.91 6.44 7.68
C ILE A 58 -4.76 6.20 8.92
N ASN A 59 -4.25 5.43 9.89
CA ASN A 59 -4.95 5.20 11.16
C ASN A 59 -5.18 6.50 11.94
N ARG A 60 -4.21 7.41 11.97
CA ARG A 60 -4.35 8.75 12.60
C ARG A 60 -5.39 9.62 11.92
N MET A 61 -5.53 9.51 10.61
CA MET A 61 -6.56 10.21 9.83
C MET A 61 -7.94 9.53 9.92
N GLY A 62 -8.09 8.48 10.75
CA GLY A 62 -9.33 7.73 10.89
C GLY A 62 -9.67 6.85 9.68
N GLY A 63 -8.76 6.73 8.71
CA GLY A 63 -8.96 5.93 7.51
C GLY A 63 -8.88 4.43 7.81
N LYS A 64 -9.71 3.66 7.12
CA LYS A 64 -9.69 2.19 7.13
C LYS A 64 -9.13 1.68 5.81
N ILE A 65 -8.15 0.80 5.88
CA ILE A 65 -7.59 0.14 4.71
C ILE A 65 -8.48 -1.06 4.35
N VAL A 66 -8.94 -1.12 3.11
CA VAL A 66 -9.82 -2.16 2.57
C VAL A 66 -9.02 -3.21 1.80
N ALA A 67 -8.04 -2.78 1.00
CA ALA A 67 -7.20 -3.66 0.19
C ALA A 67 -5.76 -3.15 0.10
N ILE A 68 -4.81 -4.07 -0.04
CA ILE A 68 -3.40 -3.80 -0.31
C ILE A 68 -2.92 -4.73 -1.41
N GLU A 69 -2.43 -4.16 -2.50
CA GLU A 69 -2.01 -4.91 -3.69
C GLU A 69 -0.57 -4.55 -4.08
N PRO A 70 0.31 -5.51 -4.42
CA PRO A 70 1.63 -5.20 -4.95
C PRO A 70 1.51 -4.64 -6.37
N LEU A 71 2.26 -3.59 -6.68
CA LEU A 71 2.29 -2.98 -8.02
C LEU A 71 3.32 -3.61 -8.96
N HIS A 72 4.24 -4.43 -8.42
CA HIS A 72 5.18 -5.21 -9.22
C HIS A 72 4.99 -6.71 -8.92
N THR A 73 4.44 -7.41 -9.91
CA THR A 73 4.40 -8.88 -10.00
C THR A 73 5.11 -9.28 -11.29
N GLU A 74 6.42 -9.43 -11.21
CA GLU A 74 7.23 -10.21 -12.16
C GLU A 74 8.01 -11.20 -11.27
N THR A 75 7.91 -12.52 -11.40
CA THR A 75 7.41 -13.37 -12.48
C THR A 75 6.90 -14.66 -11.84
N GLN A 76 5.79 -15.21 -12.35
CA GLN A 76 5.45 -16.61 -12.11
C GLN A 76 6.65 -17.46 -12.54
N SER A 77 7.37 -18.08 -11.61
CA SER A 77 8.26 -19.17 -11.95
C SER A 77 7.37 -20.35 -12.38
N GLU A 78 6.91 -20.31 -13.62
CA GLU A 78 6.35 -21.46 -14.31
C GLU A 78 7.43 -22.51 -14.47
N ASN A 79 6.98 -23.74 -14.26
CA ASN A 79 7.76 -24.96 -14.25
C ASN A 79 8.36 -25.23 -15.64
N ASP A 80 9.67 -25.08 -15.80
CA ASP A 80 10.39 -25.72 -16.90
C ASP A 80 11.14 -26.95 -16.37
N ALA A 81 10.33 -27.93 -15.95
CA ALA A 81 10.74 -29.32 -15.89
C ALA A 81 10.32 -29.96 -17.22
N ASN A 82 11.24 -30.03 -18.20
CA ASN A 82 11.39 -31.09 -19.22
C ASN A 82 12.12 -30.56 -20.47
N ASN A 83 13.40 -30.92 -20.62
CA ASN A 83 13.94 -31.61 -21.80
C ASN A 83 15.43 -31.93 -21.61
#